data_AF-A0A7V9LTL7-F1
#
_entry.id   AF-A0A7V9LTL7-F1
#
_cell.length_a   1.000
_cell.length_b   1.000
_cell.length_c   1.000
_cell.angle_alpha   90.00
_cell.angle_beta   90.00
_cell.angle_gamma   90.00
#
_symmetry.space_group_name_H-M   'P 1'
#
loop_
_entity.id
_entity.type
_entity.pdbx_description
1 polymer ?
#
loop_
_entity_poly.entity_id
_entity_poly.type
_entity_poly.pdbx_seq_one_letter_code
_entity_poly.pdbx_strand_id
1 'polypeptide(L)'
;MDRQATLEAFDDQLRRNPQPVPGTQVERTDRIVRIVAADGGWSGVVWSDLGIDADAVIAAEAVRFEQTGGPWEWKHYSYDQPVDLPARLVAAGLAPDQPETVLVAEIADLALEEPPPVGVRLVPVVDAAGVEALVGVHDEVFGGD
;
A
#
# COMPACT_ATOMS: atom_id res chain seq x y z
N MET A 1 -14.72 -17.50 6.45
CA MET A 1 -13.35 -17.00 6.59
C MET A 1 -13.12 -16.54 8.03
N ASP A 2 -12.02 -16.95 8.68
CA ASP A 2 -11.65 -16.49 10.02
C ASP A 2 -10.99 -15.11 9.91
N ARG A 3 -11.62 -14.09 10.49
CA ARG A 3 -11.15 -12.70 10.39
C ARG A 3 -9.73 -12.51 10.92
N GLN A 4 -9.37 -13.16 12.03
CA GLN A 4 -8.05 -12.97 12.64
C GLN A 4 -6.98 -13.60 11.75
N ALA A 5 -7.19 -14.84 11.32
CA ALA A 5 -6.28 -15.51 10.40
C ALA A 5 -6.13 -14.76 9.07
N THR A 6 -7.21 -14.15 8.57
CA THR A 6 -7.18 -13.32 7.36
C THR A 6 -6.34 -12.05 7.54
N LEU A 7 -6.50 -11.34 8.65
CA LEU A 7 -5.70 -10.15 8.93
C LEU A 7 -4.22 -10.51 9.12
N GLU A 8 -3.93 -11.62 9.79
CA GLU A 8 -2.56 -12.13 9.93
C GLU A 8 -1.94 -12.48 8.57
N ALA A 9 -2.68 -13.16 7.69
CA ALA A 9 -2.22 -13.46 6.35
C ALA A 9 -2.02 -12.19 5.50
N PHE A 10 -2.93 -11.22 5.61
CA PHE A 10 -2.82 -9.93 4.92
C PHE A 10 -1.59 -9.15 5.39
N ASP A 11 -1.40 -9.03 6.72
CA ASP A 11 -0.24 -8.37 7.30
C ASP A 11 1.06 -9.07 6.91
N ASP A 12 1.10 -10.40 6.97
CA ASP A 12 2.30 -11.17 6.59
C ASP A 12 2.66 -10.99 5.11
N GLN A 13 1.69 -11.19 4.22
CA GLN A 13 1.96 -11.25 2.77
C GLN A 13 2.13 -9.88 2.13
N LEU A 14 1.31 -8.90 2.53
CA LEU A 14 1.26 -7.61 1.83
C LEU A 14 1.97 -6.48 2.58
N ARG A 15 2.09 -6.57 3.91
CA ARG A 15 2.64 -5.46 4.72
C ARG A 15 4.04 -5.77 5.25
N ARG A 16 4.26 -6.94 5.86
CA ARG A 16 5.57 -7.39 6.39
C ARG A 16 6.49 -7.92 5.29
N ASN A 17 5.94 -8.64 4.33
CA ASN A 17 6.68 -9.26 3.23
C ASN A 17 6.24 -8.78 1.84
N PRO A 18 6.17 -7.45 1.59
CA PRO A 18 5.78 -6.95 0.28
C PRO A 18 6.77 -7.44 -0.78
N GLN A 19 6.23 -7.81 -1.94
CA GLN A 19 7.04 -8.19 -3.10
C GLN A 19 7.82 -6.96 -3.60
N PRO A 20 9.13 -7.08 -3.86
CA PRO A 20 9.90 -5.98 -4.44
C PRO A 20 9.34 -5.60 -5.81
N VAL A 21 9.08 -4.31 -6.01
CA VAL A 21 8.74 -3.76 -7.34
C VAL A 21 9.96 -3.02 -7.91
N PRO A 22 10.18 -3.07 -9.24
CA PRO A 22 11.29 -2.35 -9.87
C PRO A 22 11.33 -0.87 -9.47
N GLY A 23 12.52 -0.34 -9.21
CA GLY A 23 12.70 1.06 -8.81
C GLY A 23 12.42 1.35 -7.32
N THR A 24 12.08 0.33 -6.52
CA THR A 24 11.89 0.47 -5.07
C THR A 24 12.79 -0.44 -4.25
N GLN A 25 13.01 -0.07 -3.00
CA GLN A 25 13.70 -0.86 -1.99
C GLN A 25 12.76 -1.12 -0.81
N VAL A 26 12.70 -2.37 -0.36
CA VAL A 26 11.99 -2.73 0.86
C VAL A 26 12.95 -2.74 2.02
N GLU A 27 12.72 -1.87 2.99
CA GLU A 27 13.53 -1.74 4.21
C GLU A 27 12.78 -2.27 5.42
N ARG A 28 13.49 -2.98 6.29
CA ARG A 28 12.90 -3.61 7.48
C ARG A 28 13.69 -3.30 8.74
N THR A 29 12.96 -2.95 9.78
CA THR A 29 13.43 -3.00 11.17
C THR A 29 12.54 -3.98 11.92
N ASP A 30 12.81 -4.20 13.21
CA ASP A 30 11.98 -5.06 14.05
C ASP A 30 10.51 -4.59 14.13
N ARG A 31 10.26 -3.29 13.88
CA ARG A 31 8.96 -2.65 14.15
C ARG A 31 8.36 -1.88 12.99
N ILE A 32 9.09 -1.74 11.87
CA ILE A 32 8.67 -0.97 10.71
C ILE A 32 9.08 -1.71 9.43
N VAL A 33 8.16 -1.76 8.46
CA VAL A 33 8.50 -2.08 7.06
C VAL A 33 8.18 -0.87 6.19
N ARG A 34 9.12 -0.51 5.32
CA ARG A 34 9.03 0.62 4.40
C ARG A 34 9.28 0.18 2.98
N ILE A 35 8.67 0.90 2.06
CA ILE A 35 9.04 0.89 0.65
C ILE A 35 9.59 2.28 0.33
N VAL A 36 10.76 2.33 -0.31
CA VAL A 36 11.45 3.56 -0.67
C VAL A 36 11.76 3.52 -2.17
N ALA A 37 11.22 4.46 -2.94
CA ALA A 37 11.51 4.58 -4.36
C ALA A 37 12.82 5.36 -4.59
N ALA A 38 13.58 4.96 -5.61
CA ALA A 38 14.82 5.64 -5.98
C ALA A 38 14.59 6.92 -6.81
N ASP A 39 13.54 6.95 -7.63
CA ASP A 39 13.35 7.94 -8.71
C ASP A 39 11.99 8.68 -8.60
N GLY A 40 11.62 9.14 -7.40
CA GLY A 40 10.39 9.90 -7.19
C GLY A 40 9.09 9.09 -7.21
N GLY A 41 9.18 7.76 -7.30
CA GLY A 41 8.04 6.86 -7.12
C GLY A 41 7.50 6.84 -5.68
N TRP A 42 6.44 6.07 -5.47
CA TRP A 42 5.78 5.99 -4.17
C TRP A 42 6.72 5.46 -3.07
N SER A 43 6.74 6.16 -1.94
CA SER A 43 7.50 5.81 -0.75
C SER A 43 6.63 5.89 0.49
N GLY A 44 6.82 4.99 1.45
CA GLY A 44 6.01 5.00 2.66
C GLY A 44 6.24 3.86 3.63
N VAL A 45 5.65 4.00 4.82
CA VAL A 45 5.54 2.94 5.82
C VAL A 45 4.34 2.07 5.47
N VAL A 46 4.56 0.77 5.24
CA VAL A 46 3.51 -0.21 4.90
C VAL A 46 3.10 -1.07 6.10
N TRP A 47 3.93 -1.15 7.12
CA TRP A 47 3.67 -1.92 8.33
C TRP A 47 4.36 -1.29 9.54
N SER A 48 3.69 -1.33 10.69
CA SER A 48 4.25 -0.88 11.96
C SER A 48 3.72 -1.68 13.15
N ASP A 49 4.59 -2.00 14.10
CA ASP A 49 4.25 -2.53 15.44
C ASP A 49 4.76 -1.56 16.50
N LEU A 50 3.87 -0.66 16.93
CA LEU A 50 4.19 0.43 17.83
C LEU A 50 3.60 0.20 19.22
N GLY A 51 4.38 0.55 20.23
CA GLY A 51 3.97 0.51 21.62
C GLY A 51 3.94 1.91 22.24
N ILE A 52 4.36 1.99 23.50
CA ILE A 52 4.41 3.24 24.27
C ILE A 52 5.34 4.31 23.67
N ASP A 53 6.25 3.91 22.79
CA ASP A 53 7.25 4.75 22.14
C ASP A 53 6.86 5.16 20.72
N ALA A 54 5.59 4.99 20.34
CA ALA A 54 5.06 5.33 19.03
C ALA A 54 5.49 6.72 18.55
N ASP A 55 5.39 7.74 19.39
CA ASP A 55 5.69 9.13 19.02
C ASP A 55 7.18 9.31 18.64
N ALA A 56 8.08 8.61 19.34
CA ALA A 56 9.51 8.65 19.05
C ALA A 56 9.83 7.93 17.73
N VAL A 57 9.15 6.82 17.44
CA VAL A 57 9.31 6.09 16.18
C VAL A 57 8.78 6.91 15.01
N ILE A 58 7.56 7.44 15.11
CA ILE A 58 6.97 8.33 14.09
C ILE A 58 7.90 9.53 13.85
N ALA A 59 8.40 10.12 14.94
CA ALA A 59 9.52 11.05 15.01
C ALA A 59 10.65 10.74 14.01
N ALA A 60 11.25 9.57 14.21
CA ALA A 60 12.39 9.09 13.45
C ALA A 60 12.05 8.81 11.97
N GLU A 61 10.85 8.31 11.70
CA GLU A 61 10.39 8.06 10.33
C GLU A 61 10.21 9.34 9.53
N ALA A 62 9.59 10.36 10.12
CA ALA A 62 9.44 11.66 9.47
C ALA A 62 10.80 12.25 9.07
N VAL A 63 11.77 12.26 10.00
CA VAL A 63 13.14 12.74 9.73
C VAL A 63 13.84 11.90 8.66
N ARG A 64 13.60 10.59 8.61
CA ARG A 64 14.16 9.72 7.57
C ARG A 64 13.62 10.07 6.19
N PHE A 65 12.30 10.21 6.05
CA PHE A 65 11.71 10.51 4.75
C PHE A 65 12.01 11.94 4.28
N GLU A 66 12.21 12.90 5.19
CA GLU A 66 12.75 14.22 4.85
C GLU A 66 14.13 14.14 4.16
N GLN A 67 14.98 13.18 4.54
CA GLN A 67 16.30 12.97 3.92
C GLN A 67 16.22 12.28 2.55
N THR A 68 15.17 11.50 2.34
CA THR A 68 14.95 10.79 1.06
C THR A 68 14.40 11.75 -0.01
N GLY A 69 13.61 12.74 0.43
CA GLY A 69 12.98 13.74 -0.44
C GLY A 69 11.71 13.22 -1.10
N GLY A 70 10.80 14.14 -1.43
CA GLY A 70 9.50 13.83 -2.02
C GLY A 70 8.40 13.55 -0.99
N PRO A 71 7.13 13.45 -1.45
CA PRO A 71 6.03 13.05 -0.59
C PRO A 71 6.17 11.57 -0.17
N TRP A 72 5.65 11.25 1.00
CA TRP A 72 5.61 9.88 1.51
C TRP A 72 4.31 9.64 2.28
N GLU A 73 3.94 8.36 2.44
CA GLU A 73 2.69 7.96 3.08
C GLU A 73 2.95 7.01 4.27
N TRP A 74 2.08 7.07 5.28
CA TRP A 74 1.97 6.02 6.30
C TRP A 74 0.66 5.26 6.11
N LYS A 75 0.74 3.99 5.67
CA LYS A 75 -0.44 3.13 5.53
C LYS A 75 -0.92 2.66 6.90
N HIS A 76 -1.93 3.35 7.42
CA HIS A 76 -2.59 3.02 8.67
C HIS A 76 -3.84 2.15 8.43
N TYR A 77 -3.97 1.07 9.20
CA TYR A 77 -5.15 0.23 9.23
C TYR A 77 -5.84 0.35 10.57
N SER A 78 -7.18 0.34 10.58
CA SER A 78 -7.99 0.62 11.79
C SER A 78 -7.78 -0.33 12.98
N TYR A 79 -7.06 -1.44 12.77
CA TYR A 79 -6.69 -2.39 13.81
C TYR A 79 -5.22 -2.26 14.27
N ASP A 80 -4.44 -1.38 13.66
CA ASP A 80 -3.07 -1.11 14.08
C ASP A 80 -3.04 -0.59 15.53
N GLN A 81 -1.97 -0.91 16.24
CA GLN A 81 -1.71 -0.42 17.59
C GLN A 81 -0.64 0.66 17.58
N PRO A 82 -0.70 1.63 18.51
CA PRO A 82 -1.77 1.83 19.50
C PRO A 82 -3.07 2.37 18.86
N VAL A 83 -4.22 2.21 19.52
CA VAL A 83 -5.53 2.65 18.98
C VAL A 83 -5.63 4.16 18.69
N ASP A 84 -4.76 4.97 19.32
CA ASP A 84 -4.64 6.41 19.10
C ASP A 84 -3.58 6.78 18.05
N LEU A 85 -3.02 5.78 17.31
CA LEU A 85 -2.02 5.98 16.27
C LEU A 85 -2.40 7.05 15.23
N PRO A 86 -3.65 7.13 14.72
CA PRO A 86 -4.04 8.22 13.82
C PRO A 86 -3.82 9.62 14.40
N ALA A 87 -4.16 9.80 15.67
CA ALA A 87 -3.98 11.09 16.34
C ALA A 87 -2.50 11.43 16.53
N ARG A 88 -1.65 10.43 16.79
CA ARG A 88 -0.20 10.58 16.91
C ARG A 88 0.45 10.93 15.57
N LEU A 89 0.04 10.27 14.48
CA LEU A 89 0.51 10.59 13.11
C LEU A 89 0.18 12.04 12.74
N VAL A 90 -1.04 12.50 13.05
CA VAL A 90 -1.45 13.89 12.84
C VAL A 90 -0.63 14.86 13.70
N ALA A 91 -0.39 14.53 14.97
CA ALA A 91 0.46 15.34 15.84
C ALA A 91 1.92 15.44 15.35
N ALA A 92 2.40 14.44 14.61
CA ALA A 92 3.70 14.43 13.96
C ALA A 92 3.73 15.14 12.59
N GLY A 93 2.62 15.71 12.13
CA GLY A 93 2.54 16.51 10.91
C GLY A 93 2.07 15.76 9.67
N LEU A 94 1.65 14.50 9.78
CA LEU A 94 0.99 13.80 8.67
C LEU A 94 -0.45 14.27 8.52
N ALA A 95 -0.96 14.29 7.29
CA ALA A 95 -2.35 14.55 7.00
C ALA A 95 -3.07 13.24 6.64
N PRO A 96 -4.27 12.98 7.16
CA PRO A 96 -5.05 11.82 6.76
C PRO A 96 -5.60 12.02 5.34
N ASP A 97 -5.50 10.97 4.52
CA ASP A 97 -6.18 10.91 3.22
C ASP A 97 -7.58 10.27 3.36
N GLN A 98 -8.29 10.12 2.25
CA GLN A 98 -9.59 9.47 2.21
C GLN A 98 -9.52 8.04 2.77
N PRO A 99 -10.49 7.64 3.63
CA PRO A 99 -10.56 6.27 4.10
C PRO A 99 -10.78 5.28 2.94
N GLU A 100 -9.96 4.23 2.92
CA GLU A 100 -10.11 3.10 2.01
C GLU A 100 -10.56 1.84 2.75
N THR A 101 -11.08 0.86 2.00
CA THR A 101 -11.55 -0.43 2.57
C THR A 101 -10.79 -1.59 1.95
N VAL A 102 -10.17 -2.41 2.79
CA VAL A 102 -9.63 -3.71 2.36
C VAL A 102 -10.77 -4.70 2.19
N LEU A 103 -10.90 -5.24 0.98
CA LEU A 103 -11.84 -6.32 0.67
C LEU A 103 -11.07 -7.63 0.55
N VAL A 104 -11.60 -8.69 1.19
CA VAL A 104 -11.03 -10.04 1.10
C VAL A 104 -12.16 -11.02 0.82
N ALA A 105 -11.92 -11.95 -0.10
CA ALA A 105 -12.85 -13.01 -0.46
C ALA A 105 -12.11 -14.32 -0.72
N GLU A 106 -12.74 -15.45 -0.41
CA GLU A 106 -12.24 -16.76 -0.85
C GLU A 106 -12.47 -16.90 -2.35
N ILE A 107 -11.42 -17.20 -3.11
CA ILE A 107 -11.51 -17.35 -4.58
C ILE A 107 -12.55 -18.41 -4.95
N ALA A 108 -12.64 -19.50 -4.18
CA ALA A 108 -13.58 -20.59 -4.40
C ALA A 108 -15.06 -20.18 -4.25
N ASP A 109 -15.34 -19.09 -3.54
CA ASP A 109 -16.70 -18.58 -3.31
C ASP A 109 -17.09 -17.51 -4.35
N LEU A 110 -16.16 -17.06 -5.20
CA LEU A 110 -16.40 -16.04 -6.21
C LEU A 110 -16.99 -16.62 -7.50
N ALA A 111 -18.00 -15.95 -8.04
CA ALA A 111 -18.51 -16.22 -9.39
C ALA A 111 -17.57 -15.59 -10.43
N LEU A 112 -16.52 -16.32 -10.83
CA LEU A 112 -15.48 -15.82 -11.74
C LEU A 112 -15.80 -16.03 -13.23
N GLU A 113 -16.86 -16.77 -13.56
CA GLU A 113 -17.24 -17.12 -14.93
C GLU A 113 -18.25 -16.12 -15.56
N GLU A 114 -18.14 -14.83 -15.26
CA GLU A 114 -18.99 -13.80 -15.86
C GLU A 114 -18.40 -13.33 -17.20
N PRO A 115 -19.13 -13.49 -18.34
CA PRO A 115 -18.64 -13.02 -19.63
C PRO A 115 -18.62 -11.48 -19.69
N PRO A 116 -17.71 -10.87 -20.47
CA PRO A 116 -17.71 -9.42 -20.65
C PRO A 116 -19.00 -8.96 -21.37
N PRO A 117 -19.41 -7.68 -21.20
CA PRO A 117 -20.56 -7.12 -21.91
C PRO A 117 -20.46 -7.28 -23.43
N VAL A 118 -21.61 -7.28 -24.12
CA VAL A 118 -21.67 -7.39 -25.59
C VAL A 118 -20.77 -6.33 -26.25
N GLY A 119 -19.87 -6.77 -27.12
CA GLY A 119 -18.92 -5.91 -27.82
C GLY A 119 -17.60 -5.66 -27.06
N VAL A 120 -17.47 -6.14 -25.83
CA VAL A 120 -16.24 -6.07 -25.03
C VAL A 120 -15.50 -7.40 -25.10
N ARG A 121 -14.17 -7.35 -25.23
CA ARG A 121 -13.29 -8.52 -25.18
C ARG A 121 -12.26 -8.35 -24.06
N LEU A 122 -11.97 -9.42 -23.34
CA LEU A 122 -10.83 -9.48 -22.43
C LEU A 122 -9.59 -9.90 -23.21
N VAL A 123 -8.53 -9.09 -23.17
CA VAL A 123 -7.28 -9.35 -23.89
C VAL A 123 -6.13 -9.33 -22.90
N PRO A 124 -5.37 -10.42 -22.74
CA PRO A 124 -4.17 -10.43 -21.91
C PRO A 124 -3.11 -9.47 -22.45
N VAL A 125 -2.49 -8.69 -21.57
CA VAL A 125 -1.30 -7.89 -21.90
C VAL A 125 -0.09 -8.84 -21.85
N VAL A 126 0.54 -9.05 -23.01
CA VAL A 126 1.64 -10.03 -23.17
C VAL A 126 2.90 -9.44 -23.82
N ASP A 127 2.83 -8.17 -24.24
CA ASP A 127 3.92 -7.47 -24.91
C ASP A 127 3.92 -5.97 -24.57
N ALA A 128 4.94 -5.28 -25.07
CA ALA A 128 5.13 -3.85 -24.84
C ALA A 128 3.98 -3.00 -25.41
N ALA A 129 3.42 -3.37 -26.58
CA ALA A 129 2.31 -2.63 -27.17
C ALA A 129 1.05 -2.72 -26.31
N GLY A 130 0.79 -3.87 -25.70
CA GLY A 130 -0.28 -4.02 -24.71
C GLY A 130 -0.06 -3.20 -23.45
N VAL A 131 1.20 -3.08 -22.98
CA VAL A 131 1.55 -2.22 -21.84
C VAL A 131 1.30 -0.74 -22.19
N GLU A 132 1.75 -0.28 -23.35
CA GLU A 132 1.51 1.11 -23.82
C GLU A 132 0.02 1.43 -23.90
N ALA A 133 -0.79 0.50 -24.40
CA ALA A 133 -2.24 0.68 -24.46
C ALA A 133 -2.88 0.76 -23.05
N LEU A 134 -2.43 -0.09 -22.12
CA LEU A 134 -2.89 -0.05 -20.72
C LEU A 134 -2.53 1.28 -20.05
N VAL A 135 -1.30 1.76 -20.23
CA VAL A 135 -0.84 3.05 -19.69
C VAL A 135 -1.66 4.19 -20.27
N GLY A 136 -1.92 4.20 -21.58
CA GLY A 136 -2.74 5.25 -22.20
C GLY A 136 -4.15 5.35 -21.62
N VAL A 137 -4.80 4.21 -21.32
CA VAL A 137 -6.12 4.20 -20.66
C VAL A 137 -6.01 4.66 -19.21
N HIS A 138 -4.97 4.23 -18.49
CA HIS A 138 -4.73 4.66 -17.12
C HIS A 138 -4.58 6.19 -17.05
N ASP A 139 -3.76 6.77 -17.90
CA ASP A 139 -3.49 8.22 -17.94
C ASP A 139 -4.74 9.03 -18.31
N GLU A 140 -5.60 8.51 -19.18
CA GLU A 140 -6.87 9.17 -19.53
C GLU A 140 -7.87 9.17 -18.36
N VAL A 141 -7.93 8.08 -17.59
CA VAL A 141 -8.95 7.88 -16.55
C VAL A 141 -8.52 8.45 -15.20
N PHE A 142 -7.27 8.22 -14.81
CA PHE A 142 -6.72 8.58 -13.49
C PHE A 142 -5.83 9.82 -13.55
N GLY A 143 -5.54 10.33 -14.75
CA GLY A 143 -4.49 11.31 -14.98
C GLY A 143 -3.14 10.62 -15.21
N GLY A 144 -2.28 11.24 -16.03
CA GLY A 144 -0.86 10.92 -16.04
C GLY A 144 -0.16 11.59 -14.85
N ASP A 145 1.03 11.07 -14.51
CA ASP A 145 1.96 11.76 -13.59
C ASP A 145 2.32 13.18 -14.08
#